data_AF-A0A949EMC8-F1
#
_entry.id   AF-A0A949EMC8-F1
#
_cell.length_a   1.000
_cell.length_b   1.000
_cell.length_c   1.000
_cell.angle_alpha   90.00
_cell.angle_beta   90.00
_cell.angle_gamma   90.00
#
_symmetry.space_group_name_H-M   'P 1'
#
loop_
_entity.id
_entity.type
_entity.pdbx_description
1 polymer ?
#
loop_
_entity_poly.entity_id
_entity_poly.type
_entity_poly.pdbx_seq_one_letter_code
_entity_poly.pdbx_strand_id
1 'polypeptide(L)'
;MKEFNLIKERERRIIQRFLSVKNFKIPPLPNYLNNKIVQHWEQLNFNIHYIPKITLKQDLVLPLWKDKPNKIFYKKIQEGKISPKALNLSGQWILIDSRDKPEKKMPWITSENVHILKKVGINLEKYLKQKKTQIHKNEYLHTVLNKHGFSSRFCLSINDINRLKPFILRVLKIKDKTVRLPYFIEYNYLGNAIYKQWATTKTWEWFEDIFDNNQHLAGGYDSVGAIGWDPIDYWSTILTFRPVIVL
;
A
#
# COMPACT_ATOMS: atom_id res chain seq x y z
N MET A 1 25.25 -5.47 13.60
CA MET A 1 25.62 -6.57 12.67
C MET A 1 24.69 -7.79 12.76
N LYS A 2 24.42 -8.38 13.94
CA LYS A 2 23.55 -9.58 14.05
C LYS A 2 22.13 -9.36 13.49
N GLU A 3 21.52 -8.21 13.77
CA GLU A 3 20.15 -7.86 13.35
C GLU A 3 19.98 -7.72 11.83
N PHE A 4 20.94 -7.09 11.14
CA PHE A 4 20.89 -6.94 9.67
C PHE A 4 21.10 -8.24 8.93
N ASN A 5 21.93 -9.14 9.46
CA ASN A 5 22.06 -10.48 8.91
C ASN A 5 20.75 -11.26 9.08
N LEU A 6 20.05 -11.10 10.21
CA LEU A 6 18.73 -11.71 10.41
C LEU A 6 17.69 -11.19 9.40
N ILE A 7 17.64 -9.88 9.13
CA ILE A 7 16.77 -9.31 8.09
C ILE A 7 17.10 -9.93 6.73
N LYS A 8 18.37 -9.93 6.32
CA LYS A 8 18.78 -10.51 5.02
C LYS A 8 18.42 -11.99 4.92
N GLU A 9 18.65 -12.76 5.97
CA GLU A 9 18.34 -14.19 6.00
C GLU A 9 16.84 -14.46 5.96
N ARG A 10 16.03 -13.63 6.63
CA ARG A 10 14.57 -13.69 6.57
C ARG A 10 14.09 -13.42 5.14
N GLU A 11 14.51 -12.33 4.53
CA GLU A 11 14.11 -11.97 3.15
C GLU A 11 14.58 -13.04 2.14
N ARG A 12 15.79 -13.58 2.31
CA ARG A 12 16.31 -14.69 1.50
C ARG A 12 15.37 -15.88 1.51
N ARG A 13 14.96 -16.33 2.71
CA ARG A 13 14.05 -17.49 2.87
C ARG A 13 12.69 -17.23 2.26
N ILE A 14 12.12 -16.03 2.46
CA ILE A 14 10.83 -15.64 1.89
C ILE A 14 10.88 -15.72 0.37
N ILE A 15 11.89 -15.11 -0.25
CA ILE A 15 12.01 -15.04 -1.72
C ILE A 15 12.32 -16.40 -2.33
N GLN A 16 13.21 -17.19 -1.72
CA GLN A 16 13.50 -18.55 -2.18
C GLN A 16 12.24 -19.41 -2.22
N ARG A 17 11.39 -19.29 -1.21
CA ARG A 17 10.10 -19.99 -1.16
C ARG A 17 9.09 -19.45 -2.16
N PHE A 18 8.99 -18.13 -2.31
CA PHE A 18 8.03 -17.51 -3.22
C PHE A 18 8.34 -17.80 -4.68
N LEU A 19 9.61 -17.67 -5.08
CA LEU A 19 10.08 -17.90 -6.44
C LEU A 19 10.41 -19.37 -6.74
N SER A 20 10.36 -20.26 -5.74
CA SER A 20 10.79 -21.66 -5.85
C SER A 20 12.24 -21.83 -6.34
N VAL A 21 13.14 -20.95 -5.89
CA VAL A 21 14.57 -20.99 -6.28
C VAL A 21 15.45 -21.31 -5.09
N LYS A 22 16.54 -22.05 -5.33
CA LYS A 22 17.62 -22.25 -4.34
C LYS A 22 18.64 -21.12 -4.46
N ASN A 23 19.33 -20.81 -3.37
CA ASN A 23 20.50 -19.92 -3.33
C ASN A 23 20.28 -18.49 -3.88
N PHE A 24 19.07 -17.93 -3.76
CA PHE A 24 18.82 -16.52 -4.08
C PHE A 24 19.80 -15.59 -3.34
N LYS A 25 20.48 -14.71 -4.08
CA LYS A 25 21.42 -13.73 -3.53
C LYS A 25 20.68 -12.44 -3.17
N ILE A 26 20.63 -12.12 -1.88
CA ILE A 26 20.05 -10.87 -1.38
C ILE A 26 21.11 -9.76 -1.43
N PRO A 27 20.81 -8.61 -2.07
CA PRO A 27 21.70 -7.45 -2.04
C PRO A 27 22.02 -6.99 -0.61
N PRO A 28 23.15 -6.31 -0.37
CA PRO A 28 23.40 -5.69 0.92
C PRO A 28 22.30 -4.66 1.24
N LEU A 29 22.00 -4.50 2.52
CA LEU A 29 21.18 -3.38 2.99
C LEU A 29 21.96 -2.06 2.76
N PRO A 30 21.27 -0.93 2.55
CA PRO A 30 21.92 0.37 2.43
C PRO A 30 22.82 0.68 3.64
N ASN A 31 24.02 1.19 3.36
CA ASN A 31 25.08 1.41 4.36
C ASN A 31 24.73 2.48 5.41
N TYR A 32 23.81 3.39 5.11
CA TYR A 32 23.37 4.43 6.03
C TYR A 32 22.45 3.91 7.14
N LEU A 33 21.95 2.67 7.03
CA LEU A 33 21.08 2.07 8.04
C LEU A 33 21.87 1.71 9.30
N ASN A 34 21.25 1.95 10.45
CA ASN A 34 21.77 1.56 11.76
C ASN A 34 20.66 0.98 12.63
N ASN A 35 21.03 0.26 13.70
CA ASN A 35 20.05 -0.43 14.54
C ASN A 35 19.03 0.54 15.18
N LYS A 36 19.45 1.74 15.59
CA LYS A 36 18.54 2.72 16.23
C LYS A 36 17.42 3.15 15.29
N ILE A 37 17.73 3.40 14.02
CA ILE A 37 16.72 3.83 13.05
C ILE A 37 15.79 2.68 12.66
N VAL A 38 16.31 1.46 12.54
CA VAL A 38 15.48 0.27 12.24
C VAL A 38 14.52 -0.03 13.39
N GLN A 39 14.99 0.00 14.64
CA GLN A 39 14.14 -0.18 15.82
C GLN A 39 13.07 0.90 15.93
N HIS A 40 13.41 2.15 15.61
CA HIS A 40 12.43 3.25 15.54
C HIS A 40 11.33 2.97 14.49
N TRP A 41 11.69 2.42 13.33
CA TRP A 41 10.70 2.04 12.31
C TRP A 41 9.82 0.87 12.76
N GLU A 42 10.39 -0.15 13.38
CA GLU A 42 9.63 -1.30 13.89
C GLU A 42 8.62 -0.88 14.97
N GLN A 43 8.99 0.02 15.87
CA GLN A 43 8.07 0.61 16.87
C GLN A 43 6.88 1.35 16.22
N LEU A 44 7.09 1.88 15.02
CA LEU A 44 6.06 2.53 14.20
C LEU A 44 5.35 1.54 13.25
N ASN A 45 5.55 0.23 13.39
CA ASN A 45 5.06 -0.81 12.47
C ASN A 45 5.48 -0.57 11.02
N PHE A 46 6.71 -0.13 10.79
CA PHE A 46 7.34 -0.08 9.47
C PHE A 46 8.42 -1.13 9.37
N ASN A 47 8.33 -1.97 8.34
CA ASN A 47 9.23 -3.09 8.15
C ASN A 47 10.04 -2.94 6.86
N ILE A 48 11.29 -3.38 6.94
CA ILE A 48 12.19 -3.44 5.78
C ILE A 48 11.98 -4.76 5.04
N HIS A 49 11.79 -4.68 3.73
CA HIS A 49 11.69 -5.83 2.84
C HIS A 49 12.49 -5.65 1.57
N TYR A 50 12.99 -6.76 1.02
CA TYR A 50 13.53 -6.77 -0.33
C TYR A 50 12.46 -7.26 -1.29
N ILE A 51 12.13 -6.45 -2.30
CA ILE A 51 11.23 -6.83 -3.37
C ILE A 51 12.06 -7.52 -4.45
N PRO A 52 11.79 -8.80 -4.81
CA PRO A 52 12.58 -9.50 -5.82
C PRO A 52 12.38 -8.88 -7.21
N LYS A 53 13.40 -8.95 -8.08
CA LYS A 53 13.25 -8.52 -9.47
C LYS A 53 12.62 -9.64 -10.30
N ILE A 54 11.35 -9.48 -10.69
CA ILE A 54 10.62 -10.46 -11.52
C ILE A 54 9.42 -9.79 -12.19
N THR A 55 9.04 -10.28 -13.37
CA THR A 55 7.75 -9.94 -14.01
C THR A 55 6.72 -11.00 -13.67
N LEU A 56 5.64 -10.60 -13.00
CA LEU A 56 4.55 -11.49 -12.59
C LEU A 56 3.45 -11.51 -13.67
N LYS A 57 3.65 -12.33 -14.71
CA LYS A 57 2.66 -12.53 -15.79
C LYS A 57 1.48 -13.39 -15.33
N GLN A 58 0.35 -13.27 -16.03
CA GLN A 58 -0.89 -13.99 -15.69
C GLN A 58 -0.73 -15.52 -15.65
N ASP A 59 0.02 -16.06 -16.60
CA ASP A 59 0.29 -17.48 -16.81
C ASP A 59 1.42 -18.03 -15.93
N LEU A 60 2.20 -17.16 -15.27
CA LEU A 60 3.29 -17.58 -14.40
C LEU A 60 2.74 -18.36 -13.20
N VAL A 61 3.26 -19.58 -12.99
CA VAL A 61 2.87 -20.45 -11.88
C VAL A 61 3.95 -20.43 -10.81
N LEU A 62 3.60 -19.92 -9.62
CA LEU A 62 4.45 -19.93 -8.44
C LEU A 62 3.66 -20.54 -7.27
N PRO A 63 4.20 -21.53 -6.53
CA PRO A 63 3.44 -22.27 -5.50
C PRO A 63 2.86 -21.40 -4.38
N LEU A 64 3.54 -20.30 -4.03
CA LEU A 64 3.09 -19.38 -2.99
C LEU A 64 2.30 -18.18 -3.51
N TRP A 65 2.13 -18.05 -4.83
CA TRP A 65 1.36 -16.97 -5.44
C TRP A 65 -0.08 -17.43 -5.70
N LYS A 66 -0.82 -17.60 -4.62
CA LYS A 66 -2.16 -18.22 -4.61
C LYS A 66 -3.24 -17.23 -5.04
N ASP A 67 -3.21 -16.03 -4.47
CA ASP A 67 -4.19 -14.98 -4.75
C ASP A 67 -3.59 -14.00 -5.77
N LYS A 68 -3.64 -14.42 -7.04
CA LYS A 68 -3.08 -13.65 -8.16
C LYS A 68 -3.98 -12.45 -8.49
N PRO A 69 -3.42 -11.39 -9.10
CA PRO A 69 -4.23 -10.33 -9.71
C PRO A 69 -5.38 -10.89 -10.55
N ASN A 70 -6.57 -10.31 -10.41
CA ASN A 70 -7.74 -10.67 -11.19
C ASN A 70 -7.45 -10.52 -12.70
N LYS A 71 -8.06 -11.37 -13.56
CA LYS A 71 -7.94 -11.31 -15.02
C LYS A 71 -8.18 -9.91 -15.59
N ILE A 72 -9.06 -9.11 -14.96
CA ILE A 72 -9.34 -7.72 -15.36
C ILE A 72 -8.08 -6.84 -15.28
N PHE A 73 -7.18 -7.06 -14.32
CA PHE A 73 -5.93 -6.30 -14.20
C PHE A 73 -5.05 -6.48 -15.44
N TYR A 74 -4.82 -7.74 -15.85
CA TYR A 74 -4.06 -8.05 -17.05
C TYR A 74 -4.74 -7.55 -18.32
N LYS A 75 -6.08 -7.68 -18.41
CA LYS A 75 -6.86 -7.15 -19.53
C LYS A 75 -6.66 -5.64 -19.68
N LYS A 76 -6.72 -4.87 -18.58
CA LYS A 76 -6.48 -3.42 -18.61
C LYS A 76 -5.06 -3.06 -19.04
N ILE A 77 -4.06 -3.86 -18.71
CA ILE A 77 -2.69 -3.69 -19.21
C ILE A 77 -2.63 -3.94 -20.72
N GLN A 78 -3.26 -5.02 -21.21
CA GLN A 78 -3.32 -5.34 -22.64
C GLN A 78 -4.05 -4.26 -23.45
N GLU A 79 -5.09 -3.66 -22.89
CA GLU A 79 -5.83 -2.54 -23.48
C GLU A 79 -5.07 -1.21 -23.42
N GLY A 80 -3.87 -1.16 -22.84
CA GLY A 80 -3.08 0.07 -22.68
C GLY A 80 -3.60 1.02 -21.60
N LYS A 81 -4.61 0.60 -20.82
CA LYS A 81 -5.20 1.42 -19.73
C LYS A 81 -4.33 1.47 -18.48
N ILE A 82 -3.42 0.52 -18.31
CA ILE A 82 -2.41 0.51 -17.25
C ILE A 82 -1.06 0.20 -17.91
N SER A 83 0.01 0.85 -17.44
CA SER A 83 1.35 0.58 -17.95
C SER A 83 1.75 -0.91 -17.83
N PRO A 84 2.37 -1.52 -18.85
CA PRO A 84 2.94 -2.87 -18.73
C PRO A 84 3.98 -3.03 -17.62
N LYS A 85 4.59 -1.91 -17.17
CA LYS A 85 5.52 -1.89 -16.03
C LYS A 85 4.84 -2.28 -14.72
N ALA A 86 3.51 -2.19 -14.62
CA ALA A 86 2.72 -2.60 -13.46
C ALA A 86 2.84 -4.11 -13.12
N LEU A 87 3.40 -4.93 -14.03
CA LEU A 87 3.68 -6.35 -13.77
C LEU A 87 5.06 -6.59 -13.13
N ASN A 88 5.90 -5.56 -13.04
CA ASN A 88 7.30 -5.71 -12.67
C ASN A 88 7.51 -5.41 -11.20
N LEU A 89 8.07 -6.39 -10.49
CA LEU A 89 8.73 -6.16 -9.22
C LEU A 89 10.16 -5.67 -9.48
N SER A 90 10.56 -4.64 -8.76
CA SER A 90 11.65 -3.73 -9.13
C SER A 90 13.04 -4.19 -8.69
N GLY A 91 13.17 -5.12 -7.75
CA GLY A 91 14.49 -5.55 -7.27
C GLY A 91 15.14 -4.57 -6.30
N GLN A 92 14.42 -4.10 -5.28
CA GLN A 92 14.88 -3.03 -4.39
C GLN A 92 14.51 -3.27 -2.94
N TRP A 93 15.29 -2.67 -2.03
CA TRP A 93 14.91 -2.58 -0.62
C TRP A 93 13.84 -1.52 -0.45
N ILE A 94 12.81 -1.84 0.33
CA ILE A 94 11.74 -0.92 0.68
C ILE A 94 11.54 -0.90 2.19
N LEU A 95 11.04 0.23 2.68
CA LEU A 95 10.41 0.38 3.98
C LEU A 95 8.91 0.58 3.75
N ILE A 96 8.08 -0.21 4.42
CA ILE A 96 6.63 -0.18 4.23
C ILE A 96 5.89 -0.26 5.57
N ASP A 97 4.81 0.49 5.71
CA ASP A 97 3.89 0.34 6.85
C ASP A 97 3.30 -1.08 6.79
N SER A 98 3.49 -1.89 7.82
CA SER A 98 3.10 -3.30 7.87
C SER A 98 1.76 -3.55 8.53
N ARG A 99 1.08 -2.49 9.01
CA ARG A 99 -0.17 -2.61 9.75
C ARG A 99 -1.25 -3.33 8.95
N ASP A 100 -2.13 -3.99 9.67
CA ASP A 100 -3.35 -4.52 9.10
C ASP A 100 -4.24 -3.36 8.67
N LYS A 101 -5.02 -3.57 7.60
CA LYS A 101 -6.08 -2.61 7.31
C LYS A 101 -7.12 -2.72 8.42
N PRO A 102 -7.61 -1.61 8.96
CA PRO A 102 -8.63 -1.68 10.00
C PRO A 102 -9.91 -2.30 9.45
N GLU A 103 -10.64 -2.94 10.38
CA GLU A 103 -11.94 -3.51 10.09
C GLU A 103 -12.92 -2.45 9.64
N LYS A 104 -13.69 -2.76 8.60
CA LYS A 104 -14.78 -1.92 8.14
C LYS A 104 -15.88 -1.85 9.21
N LYS A 105 -16.17 -0.65 9.70
CA LYS A 105 -17.17 -0.38 10.75
C LYS A 105 -18.36 0.43 10.24
N MET A 106 -18.29 0.99 9.04
CA MET A 106 -19.31 1.87 8.46
C MET A 106 -19.75 1.38 7.08
N PRO A 107 -21.00 1.61 6.67
CA PRO A 107 -21.47 1.31 5.32
C PRO A 107 -20.66 2.03 4.24
N TRP A 108 -20.68 1.44 3.04
CA TRP A 108 -20.10 2.05 1.84
C TRP A 108 -20.83 3.35 1.53
N ILE A 109 -20.08 4.41 1.23
CA ILE A 109 -20.67 5.56 0.57
C ILE A 109 -20.47 5.33 -0.93
N THR A 110 -21.55 5.02 -1.62
CA THR A 110 -21.57 4.77 -3.06
C THR A 110 -21.58 6.08 -3.84
N SER A 111 -21.39 5.98 -5.16
CA SER A 111 -21.56 7.12 -6.07
C SER A 111 -22.95 7.74 -5.98
N GLU A 112 -23.98 6.92 -5.78
CA GLU A 112 -25.36 7.37 -5.56
C GLU A 112 -25.49 8.16 -4.24
N ASN A 113 -24.91 7.67 -3.14
CA ASN A 113 -24.93 8.39 -1.87
C ASN A 113 -24.28 9.77 -2.02
N VAL A 114 -23.12 9.83 -2.68
CA VAL A 114 -22.43 11.09 -2.95
C VAL A 114 -23.28 12.01 -3.84
N HIS A 115 -23.91 11.49 -4.89
CA HIS A 115 -24.77 12.28 -5.77
C HIS A 115 -25.93 12.91 -4.99
N ILE A 116 -26.60 12.13 -4.13
CA ILE A 116 -27.67 12.61 -3.25
C ILE A 116 -27.14 13.69 -2.30
N LEU A 117 -26.02 13.44 -1.63
CA LEU A 117 -25.41 14.40 -0.70
C LEU A 117 -25.05 15.73 -1.40
N LYS A 118 -24.51 15.69 -2.63
CA LYS A 118 -24.28 16.90 -3.45
C LYS A 118 -25.59 17.62 -3.77
N LYS A 119 -26.62 16.88 -4.18
CA LYS A 119 -27.92 17.43 -4.58
C LYS A 119 -28.61 18.17 -3.43
N VAL A 120 -28.44 17.71 -2.18
CA VAL A 120 -28.99 18.37 -0.99
C VAL A 120 -28.06 19.45 -0.40
N GLY A 121 -26.98 19.82 -1.10
CA GLY A 121 -26.08 20.90 -0.68
C GLY A 121 -25.10 20.54 0.45
N ILE A 122 -24.90 19.26 0.75
CA ILE A 122 -23.93 18.83 1.76
C ILE A 122 -22.52 18.91 1.18
N ASN A 123 -21.64 19.64 1.87
CA ASN A 123 -20.20 19.61 1.59
C ASN A 123 -19.64 18.23 1.97
N LEU A 124 -19.45 17.38 0.96
CA LEU A 124 -18.93 16.02 1.11
C LEU A 124 -17.59 15.96 1.82
N GLU A 125 -16.65 16.82 1.40
CA GLU A 125 -15.29 16.82 1.94
C GLU A 125 -15.33 17.03 3.47
N LYS A 126 -16.10 18.02 3.92
CA LYS A 126 -16.32 18.29 5.33
C LYS A 126 -17.02 17.11 6.03
N TYR A 127 -18.08 16.56 5.42
CA TYR A 127 -18.85 15.46 5.99
C TYR A 127 -17.99 14.19 6.20
N LEU A 128 -17.17 13.84 5.21
CA LEU A 128 -16.36 12.62 5.22
C LEU A 128 -15.14 12.73 6.13
N LYS A 129 -14.52 13.91 6.22
CA LYS A 129 -13.39 14.20 7.12
C LYS A 129 -13.79 14.15 8.60
N GLN A 130 -14.97 14.71 8.91
CA GLN A 130 -15.45 14.89 10.29
C GLN A 130 -16.04 13.63 10.92
N LYS A 131 -16.49 12.67 10.10
CA LYS A 131 -16.95 11.38 10.63
C LYS A 131 -15.75 10.72 11.32
N LYS A 132 -15.84 10.45 12.62
CA LYS A 132 -14.77 9.77 13.41
C LYS A 132 -14.48 8.41 12.78
N THR A 133 -13.55 8.40 11.85
CA THR A 133 -13.18 7.23 11.07
C THR A 133 -12.14 6.42 11.86
N GLN A 134 -12.04 5.14 11.54
CA GLN A 134 -11.33 4.13 12.32
C GLN A 134 -9.89 4.55 12.64
N ILE A 135 -9.61 4.84 13.91
CA ILE A 135 -8.26 5.12 14.39
C ILE A 135 -7.65 3.79 14.84
N HIS A 136 -6.51 3.44 14.24
CA HIS A 136 -5.70 2.34 14.74
C HIS A 136 -5.06 2.73 16.08
N LYS A 137 -5.01 1.79 17.04
CA LYS A 137 -4.46 2.02 18.39
C LYS A 137 -3.03 2.62 18.38
N ASN A 138 -2.28 2.43 17.28
CA ASN A 138 -0.92 2.94 17.07
C ASN A 138 -0.82 3.74 15.74
N GLU A 139 -1.77 4.62 15.48
CA GLU A 139 -1.76 5.50 14.30
C GLU A 139 -0.67 6.58 14.40
N TYR A 140 0.43 6.40 13.67
CA TYR A 140 1.61 7.27 13.70
C TYR A 140 1.34 8.68 13.15
N LEU A 141 0.31 8.86 12.31
CA LEU A 141 -0.07 10.17 11.79
C LEU A 141 -1.16 10.86 12.59
N HIS A 142 -1.62 10.31 13.72
CA HIS A 142 -2.81 10.82 14.43
C HIS A 142 -2.76 12.34 14.67
N THR A 143 -1.67 12.85 15.25
CA THR A 143 -1.49 14.28 15.52
C THR A 143 -1.46 15.13 14.25
N VAL A 144 -0.85 14.63 13.18
CA VAL A 144 -0.77 15.34 11.89
C VAL A 144 -2.14 15.39 11.23
N LEU A 145 -2.84 14.25 11.16
CA LEU A 145 -4.18 14.13 10.62
C LEU A 145 -5.14 15.09 11.33
N ASN A 146 -5.16 15.07 12.67
CA ASN A 146 -6.02 15.96 13.45
C ASN A 146 -5.78 17.44 13.15
N LYS A 147 -4.51 17.87 13.03
CA LYS A 147 -4.15 19.25 12.68
C LYS A 147 -4.64 19.67 11.30
N HIS A 148 -4.81 18.72 10.38
CA HIS A 148 -5.33 18.94 9.04
C HIS A 148 -6.84 18.62 8.90
N GLY A 149 -7.54 18.45 10.03
CA GLY A 149 -8.99 18.21 10.05
C GLY A 149 -9.39 16.78 9.68
N PHE A 150 -8.46 15.83 9.69
CA PHE A 150 -8.73 14.42 9.44
C PHE A 150 -8.75 13.64 10.75
N SER A 151 -9.73 12.75 10.88
CA SER A 151 -9.82 11.85 12.04
C SER A 151 -9.08 10.53 11.84
N SER A 152 -8.77 10.12 10.60
CA SER A 152 -8.01 8.91 10.30
C SER A 152 -7.32 8.96 8.93
N ARG A 153 -6.59 7.89 8.55
CA ARG A 153 -5.99 7.70 7.21
C ARG A 153 -7.00 7.27 6.13
N PHE A 154 -8.27 7.14 6.49
CA PHE A 154 -9.35 6.86 5.57
C PHE A 154 -9.93 8.14 5.01
N CYS A 155 -10.67 8.01 3.92
CA CYS A 155 -11.29 9.16 3.24
C CYS A 155 -10.25 10.20 2.83
N LEU A 156 -9.06 9.77 2.42
CA LEU A 156 -8.03 10.67 1.92
C LEU A 156 -8.02 10.62 0.40
N SER A 157 -8.06 11.80 -0.23
CA SER A 157 -7.75 11.90 -1.64
C SER A 157 -6.25 11.70 -1.88
N ILE A 158 -5.86 11.41 -3.13
CA ILE A 158 -4.45 11.38 -3.53
C ILE A 158 -3.74 12.71 -3.20
N ASN A 159 -4.44 13.85 -3.33
CA ASN A 159 -3.91 15.15 -2.96
C ASN A 159 -3.64 15.27 -1.45
N ASP A 160 -4.53 14.76 -0.61
CA ASP A 160 -4.31 14.74 0.84
C ASP A 160 -3.12 13.85 1.19
N ILE A 161 -3.04 12.66 0.58
CA ILE A 161 -1.90 11.74 0.76
C ILE A 161 -0.60 12.43 0.35
N ASN A 162 -0.57 13.11 -0.81
CA ASN A 162 0.60 13.85 -1.28
C ASN A 162 1.04 14.94 -0.30
N ARG A 163 0.10 15.66 0.31
CA ARG A 163 0.39 16.65 1.37
C ARG A 163 0.94 16.02 2.66
N LEU A 164 0.59 14.77 2.94
CA LEU A 164 1.07 14.04 4.12
C LEU A 164 2.49 13.45 3.94
N LYS A 165 2.94 13.19 2.70
CA LYS A 165 4.25 12.58 2.41
C LYS A 165 5.43 13.22 3.16
N PRO A 166 5.59 14.56 3.24
CA PRO A 166 6.68 15.17 4.00
C PRO A 166 6.60 14.94 5.52
N PHE A 167 5.40 14.77 6.07
CA PHE A 167 5.23 14.46 7.49
C PHE A 167 5.61 13.00 7.78
N ILE A 168 5.27 12.09 6.88
CA ILE A 168 5.67 10.67 6.97
C ILE A 168 7.20 10.56 7.04
N LEU A 169 7.92 11.23 6.13
CA LEU A 169 9.39 11.25 6.14
C LEU A 169 9.97 11.79 7.46
N ARG A 170 9.38 12.87 8.00
CA ARG A 170 9.80 13.44 9.28
C ARG A 170 9.57 12.46 10.44
N VAL A 171 8.41 11.82 10.51
CA VAL A 171 8.12 10.81 11.55
C VAL A 171 9.07 9.62 11.45
N LEU A 172 9.40 9.20 10.22
CA LEU A 172 10.35 8.13 9.96
C LEU A 172 11.82 8.56 10.06
N LYS A 173 12.11 9.85 10.29
CA LYS A 173 13.47 10.42 10.31
C LYS A 173 14.28 10.10 9.05
N ILE A 174 13.63 10.07 7.89
CA ILE A 174 14.24 9.84 6.58
C ILE A 174 14.44 11.19 5.88
N LYS A 175 15.65 11.42 5.36
CA LYS A 175 16.01 12.58 4.52
C LYS A 175 16.25 12.13 3.08
N ASP A 176 16.03 13.03 2.12
CA ASP A 176 16.43 12.87 0.72
C ASP A 176 15.84 11.62 0.02
N LYS A 177 14.64 11.22 0.43
CA LYS A 177 13.87 10.13 -0.19
C LYS A 177 12.44 10.61 -0.46
N THR A 178 11.76 9.92 -1.36
CA THR A 178 10.35 10.16 -1.66
C THR A 178 9.49 9.07 -1.05
N VAL A 179 8.29 9.46 -0.63
CA VAL A 179 7.23 8.53 -0.26
C VAL A 179 6.36 8.30 -1.49
N ARG A 180 6.06 7.05 -1.76
CA ARG A 180 5.06 6.65 -2.75
C ARG A 180 4.05 5.69 -2.13
N LEU A 181 3.00 5.37 -2.87
CA LEU A 181 2.14 4.24 -2.57
C LEU A 181 2.81 2.95 -3.06
N PRO A 182 2.40 1.75 -2.58
CA PRO A 182 2.81 0.50 -3.20
C PRO A 182 2.31 0.45 -4.64
N TYR A 183 3.09 -0.13 -5.54
CA TYR A 183 2.50 -0.65 -6.77
C TYR A 183 1.62 -1.85 -6.42
N PHE A 184 0.53 -2.05 -7.12
CA PHE A 184 -0.42 -3.13 -6.86
C PHE A 184 0.25 -4.49 -6.89
N ILE A 185 1.19 -4.70 -7.82
CA ILE A 185 1.92 -5.96 -7.90
C ILE A 185 2.87 -6.18 -6.71
N GLU A 186 3.43 -5.10 -6.14
CA GLU A 186 4.21 -5.18 -4.89
C GLU A 186 3.32 -5.55 -3.71
N TYR A 187 2.16 -4.89 -3.59
CA TYR A 187 1.16 -5.21 -2.58
C TYR A 187 0.69 -6.67 -2.69
N ASN A 188 0.42 -7.14 -3.91
CA ASN A 188 -0.01 -8.50 -4.18
C ASN A 188 1.07 -9.53 -3.80
N TYR A 189 2.33 -9.28 -4.16
CA TYR A 189 3.46 -10.10 -3.73
C TYR A 189 3.58 -10.15 -2.21
N LEU A 190 3.60 -8.98 -1.57
CA LEU A 190 3.73 -8.85 -0.12
C LEU A 190 2.59 -9.56 0.62
N GLY A 191 1.36 -9.44 0.14
CA GLY A 191 0.19 -10.11 0.70
C GLY A 191 0.22 -11.64 0.55
N ASN A 192 0.78 -12.16 -0.54
CA ASN A 192 0.95 -13.61 -0.72
C ASN A 192 2.13 -14.18 0.09
N ALA A 193 3.25 -13.45 0.12
CA ALA A 193 4.52 -13.95 0.64
C ALA A 193 4.74 -13.66 2.14
N ILE A 194 4.23 -12.54 2.65
CA ILE A 194 4.61 -11.97 3.96
C ILE A 194 3.37 -11.68 4.80
N TYR A 195 2.46 -10.84 4.29
CA TYR A 195 1.34 -10.28 5.01
C TYR A 195 0.01 -10.92 4.60
N LYS A 196 -0.12 -12.22 4.87
CA LYS A 196 -1.29 -13.02 4.46
C LYS A 196 -2.61 -12.45 4.95
N GLN A 197 -2.61 -11.76 6.09
CA GLN A 197 -3.80 -11.15 6.65
C GLN A 197 -4.34 -9.99 5.79
N TRP A 198 -3.54 -9.40 4.89
CA TRP A 198 -4.04 -8.40 3.93
C TRP A 198 -5.04 -8.99 2.93
N ALA A 199 -5.05 -10.31 2.74
CA ALA A 199 -6.00 -10.98 1.84
C ALA A 199 -7.42 -11.06 2.40
N THR A 200 -7.64 -10.81 3.70
CA THR A 200 -8.96 -10.94 4.33
C THR A 200 -9.57 -9.61 4.77
N THR A 201 -8.88 -8.50 4.52
CA THR A 201 -9.33 -7.17 4.95
C THR A 201 -10.44 -6.65 4.04
N LYS A 202 -11.47 -6.02 4.62
CA LYS A 202 -12.66 -5.53 3.90
C LYS A 202 -12.58 -4.05 3.52
N THR A 203 -11.38 -3.52 3.30
CA THR A 203 -11.13 -2.12 2.93
C THR A 203 -10.19 -2.05 1.72
N TRP A 204 -10.33 -0.98 0.93
CA TRP A 204 -9.54 -0.77 -0.27
C TRP A 204 -8.31 0.09 0.06
N GLU A 205 -7.22 -0.07 -0.69
CA GLU A 205 -6.04 0.81 -0.64
C GLU A 205 -5.80 1.48 -1.99
N TRP A 206 -5.32 2.73 -1.95
CA TRP A 206 -4.73 3.39 -3.12
C TRP A 206 -3.37 2.80 -3.48
N PHE A 207 -3.09 2.68 -4.78
CA PHE A 207 -1.81 2.23 -5.34
C PHE A 207 -1.16 3.31 -6.20
N GLU A 208 0.15 3.17 -6.42
CA GLU A 208 0.94 4.09 -7.25
C GLU A 208 0.67 3.88 -8.76
N ASP A 209 0.08 2.75 -9.14
CA ASP A 209 -0.33 2.51 -10.53
C ASP A 209 -1.40 3.52 -10.95
N ILE A 210 -1.22 4.08 -12.14
CA ILE A 210 -2.10 5.10 -12.72
C ILE A 210 -2.71 4.55 -14.01
N PHE A 211 -4.00 4.83 -14.20
CA PHE A 211 -4.72 4.55 -15.43
C PHE A 211 -4.42 5.60 -16.52
N ASP A 212 -4.73 5.28 -17.77
CA ASP A 212 -4.64 6.19 -18.92
C ASP A 212 -5.35 7.54 -18.74
N ASN A 213 -6.38 7.59 -17.89
CA ASN A 213 -7.11 8.81 -17.53
C ASN A 213 -6.56 9.54 -16.28
N ASN A 214 -5.33 9.24 -15.85
CA ASN A 214 -4.66 9.79 -14.66
C ASN A 214 -5.28 9.42 -13.30
N GLN A 215 -6.20 8.45 -13.26
CA GLN A 215 -6.71 7.91 -11.99
C GLN A 215 -5.72 6.96 -11.34
N HIS A 216 -5.58 7.02 -10.02
CA HIS A 216 -4.86 5.99 -9.28
C HIS A 216 -5.68 4.70 -9.21
N LEU A 217 -5.01 3.57 -9.30
CA LEU A 217 -5.57 2.25 -9.07
C LEU A 217 -5.92 2.09 -7.58
N ALA A 218 -7.05 1.43 -7.32
CA ALA A 218 -7.44 0.98 -6.00
C ALA A 218 -7.59 -0.55 -5.99
N GLY A 219 -7.35 -1.19 -4.85
CA GLY A 219 -7.49 -2.64 -4.74
C GLY A 219 -7.44 -3.18 -3.32
N GLY A 220 -7.39 -4.50 -3.21
CA GLY A 220 -7.11 -5.17 -1.94
C GLY A 220 -8.32 -5.45 -1.04
N TYR A 221 -9.55 -5.40 -1.56
CA TYR A 221 -10.75 -5.79 -0.81
C TYR A 221 -10.94 -7.31 -0.83
N ASP A 222 -10.91 -7.92 0.34
CA ASP A 222 -11.14 -9.36 0.58
C ASP A 222 -10.27 -10.32 -0.26
N SER A 223 -9.20 -9.77 -0.81
CA SER A 223 -8.23 -10.46 -1.67
C SER A 223 -7.08 -9.50 -1.92
N VAL A 224 -5.86 -10.02 -2.00
CA VAL A 224 -4.68 -9.27 -2.48
C VAL A 224 -4.59 -9.23 -4.01
N GLY A 225 -5.41 -10.03 -4.70
CA GLY A 225 -5.58 -10.05 -6.16
C GLY A 225 -6.74 -9.19 -6.69
N ALA A 226 -7.61 -8.67 -5.81
CA ALA A 226 -8.72 -7.82 -6.20
C ALA A 226 -8.26 -6.42 -6.58
N ILE A 227 -8.69 -5.97 -7.75
CA ILE A 227 -8.63 -4.56 -8.17
C ILE A 227 -10.04 -3.98 -8.21
N GLY A 228 -10.12 -2.69 -7.93
CA GLY A 228 -11.33 -1.89 -7.98
C GLY A 228 -11.05 -0.63 -8.76
N TRP A 229 -12.11 0.06 -9.15
CA TRP A 229 -12.02 1.40 -9.69
C TRP A 229 -12.95 2.28 -8.86
N ASP A 230 -12.41 3.36 -8.31
CA ASP A 230 -13.24 4.47 -7.84
C ASP A 230 -12.94 5.66 -8.79
N PRO A 231 -13.97 6.31 -9.37
CA PRO A 231 -13.76 7.47 -10.24
C PRO A 231 -13.08 8.63 -9.50
N ILE A 232 -12.45 9.55 -10.26
CA ILE A 232 -11.62 10.73 -9.85
C ILE A 232 -12.11 11.48 -8.61
N ASP A 233 -13.42 11.49 -8.33
CA ASP A 233 -14.03 12.36 -7.34
C ASP A 233 -14.54 11.67 -6.08
N TYR A 234 -14.40 10.34 -5.96
CA TYR A 234 -15.03 9.63 -4.85
C TYR A 234 -14.03 9.36 -3.73
N TRP A 235 -14.16 10.20 -2.71
CA TRP A 235 -13.74 9.94 -1.34
C TRP A 235 -14.54 8.74 -0.83
N SER A 236 -14.12 7.54 -1.24
CA SER A 236 -14.65 6.31 -0.71
C SER A 236 -14.27 6.25 0.77
N THR A 237 -15.24 6.10 1.67
CA THR A 237 -15.02 6.11 3.14
C THR A 237 -14.10 5.00 3.66
N ILE A 238 -13.64 4.16 2.75
CA ILE A 238 -12.95 2.90 2.99
C ILE A 238 -11.58 2.86 2.32
N LEU A 239 -11.23 3.85 1.49
CA LEU A 239 -9.92 3.92 0.87
C LEU A 239 -8.94 4.44 1.91
N THR A 240 -7.96 3.60 2.22
CA THR A 240 -6.79 3.96 3.00
C THR A 240 -5.56 3.93 2.10
N PHE A 241 -4.40 4.16 2.70
CA PHE A 241 -3.14 4.12 2.01
C PHE A 241 -2.05 3.57 2.91
N ARG A 242 -1.04 3.01 2.25
CA ARG A 242 0.18 2.52 2.87
C ARG A 242 1.35 3.25 2.22
N PRO A 243 2.20 3.95 2.97
CA PRO A 243 3.40 4.53 2.40
C PRO A 243 4.48 3.47 2.16
N VAL A 244 5.21 3.66 1.07
CA VAL A 244 6.42 2.92 0.71
C VAL A 244 7.55 3.92 0.48
N ILE A 245 8.73 3.59 1.00
CA ILE A 245 9.97 4.33 0.76
C ILE A 245 11.00 3.35 0.21
N VAL A 246 11.63 3.69 -0.92
CA VAL A 246 12.76 2.92 -1.44
C VAL A 246 14.01 3.29 -0.65
N LEU A 247 14.72 2.28 -0.13
CA LEU A 247 15.92 2.46 0.69
C LEU A 247 17.18 2.46 -0.18
#